data_AF-A0A2G9UTD2-F1
#
_entry.id   AF-A0A2G9UTD2-F1
#
_cell.length_a   1.000
_cell.length_b   1.000
_cell.length_c   1.000
_cell.angle_alpha   90.00
_cell.angle_beta   90.00
_cell.angle_gamma   90.00
#
_symmetry.space_group_name_H-M   'P 1'
#
loop_
_entity.id
_entity.type
_entity.pdbx_description
1 polymer ?
#
loop_
_entity_poly.entity_id
_entity_poly.type
_entity_poly.pdbx_seq_one_letter_code
_entity_poly.pdbx_strand_id
1 'polypeptide(L)'
;MGAPENPELHTYDGEYRGTPSKGDVLIPDWSYRSATKTTTYIDRCVTYFISALLWGWFTYHMYYHSGHIFGHWYMPYLHEFSDEELGILPDSAEDPEYWGNHGKKYGTYR
;
A
#
# COMPACT_ATOMS: atom_id res chain seq x y z
N MET A 1 -22.42 -17.95 45.06
CA MET A 1 -22.57 -17.03 43.91
C MET A 1 -23.07 -15.70 44.48
N GLY A 2 -22.29 -14.62 44.33
CA GLY A 2 -22.51 -13.33 45.01
C GLY A 2 -23.39 -12.37 44.20
N ALA A 3 -24.01 -11.40 44.91
CA ALA A 3 -24.93 -10.41 44.35
C ALA A 3 -24.25 -9.49 43.32
N PRO A 4 -24.87 -9.21 42.14
CA PRO A 4 -24.30 -8.57 40.94
C PRO A 4 -23.68 -7.17 41.14
N GLU A 5 -23.84 -6.57 42.32
CA GLU A 5 -23.39 -5.22 42.66
C GLU A 5 -21.99 -5.12 43.31
N ASN A 6 -21.26 -6.22 43.54
CA ASN A 6 -19.95 -6.19 44.23
C ASN A 6 -18.73 -6.03 43.27
N PRO A 7 -18.13 -4.82 43.14
CA PRO A 7 -17.03 -4.57 42.20
C PRO A 7 -15.73 -5.35 42.50
N GLU A 8 -15.56 -5.91 43.70
CA GLU A 8 -14.35 -6.66 44.07
C GLU A 8 -14.40 -8.14 43.66
N LEU A 9 -15.59 -8.71 43.50
CA LEU A 9 -15.80 -10.16 43.25
C LEU A 9 -16.50 -10.45 41.92
N HIS A 10 -16.88 -9.42 41.17
CA HIS A 10 -17.48 -9.53 39.83
C HIS A 10 -16.43 -9.38 38.73
N THR A 11 -15.59 -10.41 38.60
CA THR A 11 -14.88 -10.72 37.35
C THR A 11 -15.75 -11.57 36.42
N TYR A 12 -17.08 -11.52 36.56
CA TYR A 12 -17.98 -12.16 35.60
C TYR A 12 -17.95 -11.35 34.31
N ASP A 13 -16.90 -11.59 33.52
CA ASP A 13 -16.80 -11.25 32.11
C ASP A 13 -17.83 -12.12 31.39
N GLY A 14 -19.10 -11.72 31.49
CA GLY A 14 -20.18 -12.37 30.79
C GLY A 14 -19.85 -12.32 29.30
N GLU A 15 -19.69 -13.50 28.69
CA GLU A 15 -19.37 -13.61 27.27
C GLU A 15 -20.42 -12.81 26.46
N TYR A 16 -19.95 -11.82 25.70
CA TYR A 16 -20.84 -10.95 24.94
C TYR A 16 -21.43 -11.74 23.76
N ARG A 17 -22.73 -12.04 23.84
CA ARG A 17 -23.44 -12.86 22.83
C ARG A 17 -24.22 -12.05 21.80
N GLY A 18 -24.17 -10.73 21.89
CA GLY A 18 -24.94 -9.81 21.04
C GLY A 18 -25.94 -8.98 21.83
N THR A 19 -26.51 -7.98 21.16
CA THR A 19 -27.48 -7.04 21.72
C THR A 19 -28.85 -7.19 21.04
N PRO A 20 -29.80 -7.96 21.61
CA PRO A 20 -31.12 -8.19 21.01
C PRO A 20 -31.91 -6.90 20.75
N SER A 21 -31.74 -5.88 21.60
CA SER A 21 -32.38 -4.56 21.42
C SER A 21 -31.89 -3.80 20.18
N LYS A 22 -30.75 -4.19 19.60
CA LYS A 22 -30.20 -3.68 18.35
C LYS A 22 -30.40 -4.65 17.17
N GLY A 23 -31.25 -5.66 17.36
CA GLY A 23 -31.61 -6.64 16.33
C GLY A 23 -30.61 -7.79 16.16
N ASP A 24 -29.71 -8.01 17.12
CA ASP A 24 -28.85 -9.20 17.09
C ASP A 24 -29.62 -10.45 17.51
N VAL A 25 -29.26 -11.58 16.89
CA VAL A 25 -29.61 -12.90 17.42
C VAL A 25 -28.48 -13.35 18.35
N LEU A 26 -28.82 -13.84 19.55
CA LEU A 26 -27.83 -14.30 20.51
C LEU A 26 -26.99 -15.45 19.92
N ILE A 27 -25.67 -15.29 19.96
CA ILE A 27 -24.73 -16.30 19.47
C ILE A 27 -24.71 -17.47 20.47
N PRO A 28 -24.86 -18.73 19.99
CA PRO A 28 -24.75 -19.91 20.83
C PRO A 28 -23.30 -20.16 21.24
N ASP A 29 -23.08 -20.70 22.44
CA ASP A 29 -21.75 -20.98 23.03
C ASP A 29 -20.90 -21.88 22.13
N TRP A 30 -21.54 -22.83 21.46
CA TRP A 30 -20.88 -23.76 20.57
C TRP A 30 -21.69 -23.96 19.30
N SER A 31 -20.96 -24.19 18.21
CA SER A 31 -21.51 -24.65 16.95
C SER A 31 -20.59 -25.75 16.41
N TYR A 32 -21.16 -26.74 15.74
CA TYR A 32 -20.40 -27.84 15.15
C TYR A 32 -20.64 -27.88 13.65
N ARG A 33 -19.56 -27.86 12.86
CA ARG A 33 -19.56 -27.98 11.39
C ARG A 33 -20.59 -27.08 10.67
N SER A 34 -20.87 -25.91 11.23
CA SER A 34 -21.81 -24.93 10.68
C SER A 34 -21.16 -23.54 10.73
N ALA A 35 -21.54 -22.68 9.80
CA ALA A 35 -21.16 -21.28 9.87
C ALA A 35 -21.77 -20.66 11.13
N THR A 36 -21.03 -19.74 11.75
CA THR A 36 -21.55 -18.92 12.85
C THR A 36 -22.80 -18.18 12.39
N LYS A 37 -23.85 -18.21 13.22
CA LYS A 37 -25.21 -17.78 12.82
C LYS A 37 -25.30 -16.29 12.47
N THR A 38 -24.50 -15.45 13.12
CA THR A 38 -24.52 -14.00 12.91
C THR A 38 -23.25 -13.35 13.48
N THR A 39 -22.97 -12.13 13.02
CA THR A 39 -22.05 -11.19 13.66
C THR A 39 -22.79 -10.35 14.68
N THR A 40 -22.12 -9.88 15.73
CA THR A 40 -22.75 -9.00 16.72
C THR A 40 -22.87 -7.56 16.22
N TYR A 41 -23.71 -6.76 16.85
CA TYR A 41 -23.87 -5.34 16.58
C TYR A 41 -22.56 -4.57 16.79
N ILE A 42 -21.80 -4.93 17.83
CA ILE A 42 -20.50 -4.31 18.12
C ILE A 42 -19.53 -4.63 16.99
N ASP A 43 -19.43 -5.90 16.58
CA ASP A 43 -18.54 -6.30 15.48
C ASP A 43 -18.88 -5.53 14.19
N ARG A 44 -20.17 -5.41 13.87
CA ARG A 44 -20.63 -4.64 12.70
C ARG A 44 -20.24 -3.18 12.81
N CYS A 45 -20.50 -2.54 13.96
CA CYS A 45 -20.17 -1.12 14.16
C CYS A 45 -18.67 -0.87 14.06
N VAL A 46 -17.85 -1.69 14.72
CA VAL A 46 -16.39 -1.57 14.71
C VAL A 46 -15.86 -1.82 13.30
N THR A 47 -16.36 -2.85 12.62
CA THR A 47 -15.96 -3.16 11.24
C THR A 47 -16.29 -2.02 10.30
N TYR A 48 -17.51 -1.46 10.35
CA TYR A 48 -17.88 -0.33 9.52
C TYR A 48 -17.07 0.92 9.84
N PHE A 49 -16.81 1.20 11.11
CA PHE A 49 -16.02 2.36 11.53
C PHE A 49 -14.58 2.27 11.02
N ILE A 50 -13.91 1.13 11.24
CA ILE A 50 -12.55 0.90 10.75
C ILE A 50 -12.50 0.95 9.22
N SER A 51 -13.47 0.33 8.54
CA SER A 51 -13.56 0.35 7.07
C SER A 51 -13.72 1.77 6.54
N ALA A 52 -14.59 2.57 7.16
CA ALA A 52 -14.82 3.96 6.78
C ALA A 52 -13.58 4.83 7.03
N LEU A 53 -12.89 4.65 8.15
CA LEU A 53 -11.63 5.34 8.43
C LEU A 53 -10.54 4.97 7.42
N LEU A 54 -10.42 3.68 7.08
CA LEU A 54 -9.41 3.22 6.12
C LEU A 54 -9.67 3.79 4.72
N TRP A 55 -10.91 3.71 4.24
CA TRP A 55 -11.29 4.26 2.94
C TRP A 55 -11.22 5.79 2.92
N GLY A 56 -11.62 6.46 4.01
CA GLY A 56 -11.48 7.91 4.17
C GLY A 56 -10.02 8.34 4.13
N TRP A 57 -9.14 7.66 4.86
CA TRP A 57 -7.71 7.92 4.85
C TRP A 57 -7.08 7.70 3.47
N PHE A 58 -7.44 6.59 2.83
CA PHE A 58 -6.94 6.23 1.50
C PHE A 58 -7.35 7.27 0.46
N THR A 59 -8.63 7.62 0.39
CA THR A 59 -9.13 8.63 -0.56
C THR A 59 -8.57 10.03 -0.27
N TYR A 60 -8.41 10.40 0.99
CA TYR A 60 -7.71 11.62 1.40
C TYR A 60 -6.27 11.64 0.88
N HIS A 61 -5.51 10.55 1.05
CA HIS A 61 -4.13 10.45 0.56
C HIS A 61 -4.04 10.46 -0.96
N MET A 62 -4.98 9.82 -1.65
CA MET A 62 -5.05 9.90 -3.10
C MET A 62 -5.25 11.33 -3.59
N TYR A 63 -6.08 12.13 -2.89
CA TYR A 63 -6.37 13.50 -3.30
C TYR A 63 -5.21 14.46 -2.99
N TYR A 64 -4.71 14.47 -1.75
CA TYR A 64 -3.69 15.43 -1.32
C TYR A 64 -2.25 14.99 -1.62
N HIS A 65 -2.00 13.69 -1.76
CA HIS A 65 -0.68 13.11 -2.01
C HIS A 65 -0.70 12.21 -3.25
N SER A 66 -1.40 12.66 -4.30
CA SER A 66 -1.54 11.95 -5.58
C SER A 66 -0.19 11.63 -6.25
N GLY A 67 0.86 12.41 -5.95
CA GLY A 67 2.23 12.19 -6.44
C GLY A 67 2.83 10.83 -6.05
N HIS A 68 2.37 10.19 -4.96
CA HIS A 68 2.80 8.83 -4.63
C HIS A 68 2.28 7.78 -5.61
N ILE A 69 1.16 8.06 -6.29
CA ILE A 69 0.55 7.14 -7.27
C ILE A 69 1.03 7.48 -8.67
N PHE A 70 1.02 8.76 -9.04
CA PHE A 70 1.31 9.20 -10.40
C PHE A 70 2.79 9.56 -10.64
N GLY A 71 3.60 9.60 -9.58
CA GLY A 71 4.95 10.14 -9.62
C GLY A 71 4.96 11.64 -9.31
N HIS A 72 5.96 12.07 -8.53
CA HIS A 72 6.12 13.48 -8.17
C HIS A 72 6.76 14.31 -9.28
N TRP A 73 7.56 13.67 -10.12
CA TRP A 73 8.45 14.33 -11.06
C TRP A 73 8.23 13.79 -12.46
N TYR A 74 8.47 14.66 -13.44
CA TYR A 74 8.53 14.24 -14.83
C TYR A 74 9.71 13.28 -15.02
N MET A 75 9.45 12.15 -15.67
CA MET A 75 10.47 11.21 -16.08
C MET A 75 10.77 11.48 -17.56
N PRO A 76 11.91 12.10 -17.88
CA PRO A 76 12.25 12.43 -19.25
C PRO A 76 12.44 11.18 -20.08
N TYR A 77 12.09 11.26 -21.36
CA TYR A 77 12.35 10.18 -22.29
C TYR A 77 13.82 10.18 -22.69
N LEU A 78 14.40 9.00 -22.91
CA LEU A 78 15.83 8.86 -23.21
C LEU A 78 16.31 9.63 -24.45
N HIS A 79 15.42 9.88 -25.41
CA HIS A 79 15.73 10.62 -26.63
C HIS A 79 15.63 12.14 -26.47
N GLU A 80 15.17 12.64 -25.31
CA GLU A 80 15.18 14.07 -25.00
C GLU A 80 16.57 14.56 -24.58
N PHE A 81 17.43 13.63 -24.13
CA PHE A 81 18.83 13.94 -23.86
C PHE A 81 19.57 14.15 -25.17
N SER A 82 20.28 15.27 -25.27
CA SER A 82 21.08 15.57 -26.45
C SER A 82 22.37 14.75 -26.47
N ASP A 83 22.86 14.44 -27.67
CA ASP A 83 24.14 13.75 -27.85
C ASP A 83 25.31 14.57 -27.22
N GLU A 84 25.20 15.91 -27.22
CA GLU A 84 26.15 16.81 -26.57
C GLU A 84 26.20 16.63 -25.04
N GLU A 85 25.03 16.53 -24.38
CA GLU A 85 24.95 16.26 -22.92
C GLU A 85 25.42 14.85 -22.56
N LEU A 86 25.19 13.88 -23.44
CA LEU A 86 25.62 12.50 -23.28
C LEU A 86 27.10 12.29 -23.65
N GLY A 87 27.77 13.30 -24.19
CA GLY A 87 29.16 13.21 -24.65
C GLY A 87 29.34 12.26 -25.84
N ILE A 88 28.28 12.04 -26.61
CA ILE A 88 28.31 11.25 -27.84
C ILE A 88 28.75 12.19 -28.96
N LEU A 89 29.96 11.97 -29.47
CA LEU A 89 30.48 12.72 -30.60
C LEU A 89 29.66 12.39 -31.85
N PRO A 90 29.40 13.36 -32.75
CA PRO A 90 28.77 13.06 -34.02
C PRO A 90 29.69 12.15 -34.83
N ASP A 91 29.12 11.21 -35.59
CA ASP A 91 29.88 10.25 -36.43
C ASP A 91 30.82 10.90 -37.46
N SER A 92 30.67 12.21 -37.71
CA SER A 92 31.54 13.01 -38.57
C SER A 92 32.69 13.73 -37.85
N ALA A 93 32.76 13.65 -36.52
CA ALA A 93 33.88 14.19 -35.75
C ALA A 93 35.13 13.34 -35.96
N GLU A 94 36.32 13.95 -35.91
CA GLU A 94 37.57 13.20 -35.92
C GLU A 94 37.65 12.33 -34.66
N ASP A 95 37.88 11.03 -34.86
CA ASP A 95 38.10 10.10 -33.75
C ASP A 95 39.20 10.65 -32.83
N PRO A 96 38.97 10.76 -31.51
CA PRO A 96 39.99 11.23 -30.60
C PRO A 96 41.21 10.30 -30.66
N GLU A 97 42.42 10.87 -30.65
CA GLU A 97 43.71 10.17 -30.85
C GLU A 97 43.89 8.93 -29.94
N TYR A 98 43.21 8.91 -28.79
CA TYR A 98 43.22 7.82 -27.81
C TYR A 98 42.32 6.62 -28.17
N TRP A 99 41.31 6.77 -29.03
CA TRP A 99 40.37 5.69 -29.34
C TRP A 99 40.97 4.58 -30.22
N GLY A 100 42.23 4.75 -30.65
CA GLY A 100 42.95 3.81 -31.51
C GLY A 100 42.66 4.02 -32.99
N ASN A 101 43.47 3.44 -33.86
CA ASN A 101 43.39 3.63 -35.31
C ASN A 101 42.33 2.73 -35.97
N HIS A 102 41.10 2.75 -35.46
CA HIS A 102 40.00 1.98 -36.05
C HIS A 102 39.63 2.58 -37.41
N GLY A 103 39.96 1.86 -38.48
CA GLY A 103 39.67 2.28 -39.87
C GLY A 103 40.88 2.74 -40.69
N LYS A 104 42.07 2.92 -40.08
CA LYS A 104 43.29 3.22 -40.85
C LYS A 104 43.94 1.91 -41.33
N LYS A 105 44.50 1.93 -42.55
CA LYS A 105 45.24 0.77 -43.09
C LYS A 105 46.42 0.43 -42.18
N TYR A 106 46.64 -0.86 -41.93
CA TYR A 106 47.81 -1.34 -41.17
C TYR A 106 49.11 -0.74 -41.75
N GLY A 107 49.92 -0.13 -40.88
CA GLY A 107 51.23 0.45 -41.24
C GLY A 107 51.26 1.96 -41.51
N THR A 108 50.13 2.67 -41.39
CA THR A 108 50.08 4.14 -41.54
C THR A 108 50.11 4.92 -40.21
N TYR A 109 50.28 4.22 -39.09
CA TYR A 109 50.38 4.79 -37.76
C TYR A 109 51.63 4.24 -37.06
N ARG A 110 52.27 5.08 -36.23
CA ARG A 110 53.54 4.77 -35.56
C ARG A 110 53.32 4.05 -34.23
#